data_AF-A0A1Q9NUK4-F1
#
_entry.id   AF-A0A1Q9NUK4-F1
#
_cell.length_a   1.000
_cell.length_b   1.000
_cell.length_c   1.000
_cell.angle_alpha   90.00
_cell.angle_beta   90.00
_cell.angle_gamma   90.00
#
_symmetry.space_group_name_H-M   'P 1'
#
loop_
_entity.id
_entity.type
_entity.pdbx_description
1 polymer ?
#
loop_
_entity_poly.entity_id
_entity_poly.type
_entity_poly.pdbx_seq_one_letter_code
_entity_poly.pdbx_strand_id
1 'polypeptide(L)'
;MQEDSNTMSNRKANIMMDLANVAILIILTASIVFERFSIYIAIGSSLLIWLIFGGFYSEIKQKWIERQKLVDQGIPLHQFCSYCSLRFSFTKNQCPRCEKMVLEKKD
;
A
#
# COMPACT_ATOMS: atom_id res chain seq x y z
N MET A 1 -0.37 -46.31 56.23
CA MET A 1 -0.18 -46.26 54.76
C MET A 1 -0.78 -45.00 54.11
N GLN A 2 -1.05 -43.93 54.86
CA GLN A 2 -1.71 -42.72 54.34
C GLN A 2 -0.72 -41.61 53.94
N GLU A 3 0.52 -41.71 54.39
CA GLU A 3 1.60 -40.72 54.18
C GLU A 3 2.14 -40.73 52.74
N ASP A 4 2.34 -41.92 52.15
CA ASP A 4 2.83 -42.06 50.77
C ASP A 4 1.84 -41.59 49.70
N SER A 5 0.54 -41.66 49.99
CA SER A 5 -0.50 -41.16 49.07
C SER A 5 -0.50 -39.63 49.00
N ASN A 6 -0.25 -38.96 50.13
CA ASN A 6 -0.27 -37.50 50.21
C ASN A 6 0.97 -36.87 49.56
N THR A 7 2.14 -37.50 49.71
CA THR A 7 3.38 -37.06 49.06
C THR A 7 3.32 -37.25 47.54
N MET A 8 2.74 -38.35 47.05
CA MET A 8 2.57 -38.58 45.61
C MET A 8 1.55 -37.63 44.97
N SER A 9 0.48 -37.27 45.70
CA SER A 9 -0.50 -36.26 45.26
C SER A 9 0.12 -34.87 45.15
N ASN A 10 0.85 -34.42 46.18
CA ASN A 10 1.54 -33.12 46.17
C ASN A 10 2.61 -33.02 45.07
N ARG A 11 3.32 -34.12 44.79
CA ARG A 11 4.34 -34.15 43.73
C ARG A 11 3.70 -33.97 42.34
N LYS A 12 2.53 -34.58 42.10
CA LYS A 12 1.79 -34.39 40.84
C LYS A 12 1.29 -32.95 40.69
N ALA A 13 0.79 -32.35 41.77
CA ALA A 13 0.34 -30.95 41.75
C ALA A 13 1.49 -29.99 41.42
N ASN A 14 2.67 -30.18 42.01
CA ASN A 14 3.84 -29.36 41.71
C ASN A 14 4.30 -29.50 40.25
N ILE A 15 4.30 -30.71 39.69
CA ILE A 15 4.67 -30.94 38.28
C ILE A 15 3.65 -30.28 37.33
N MET A 16 2.35 -30.35 37.64
CA MET A 16 1.33 -29.67 36.84
C MET A 16 1.47 -28.15 36.91
N MET A 17 1.82 -27.60 38.08
CA MET A 17 2.05 -26.17 38.27
C MET A 17 3.28 -25.69 37.49
N ASP A 18 4.37 -26.46 37.49
CA ASP A 18 5.55 -26.15 36.68
C ASP A 18 5.24 -26.20 35.18
N LEU A 19 4.48 -27.19 34.72
CA LEU A 19 4.08 -27.28 33.31
C LEU A 19 3.22 -26.08 32.88
N ALA A 20 2.29 -25.66 33.74
CA ALA A 20 1.46 -24.47 33.50
C ALA A 20 2.31 -23.18 33.45
N ASN A 21 3.27 -23.03 34.37
CA ASN A 21 4.18 -21.89 34.38
C ASN A 21 5.06 -21.82 33.13
N VAL A 22 5.58 -22.96 32.66
CA VAL A 22 6.35 -23.04 31.42
C VAL A 22 5.47 -22.66 30.21
N ALA A 23 4.24 -23.14 30.15
CA ALA A 23 3.31 -22.78 29.08
C ALA A 23 3.01 -21.27 29.05
N ILE A 24 2.81 -20.65 30.22
CA ILE A 24 2.58 -19.20 30.34
C ILE A 24 3.81 -18.41 29.83
N LEU A 25 5.02 -18.83 30.20
CA LEU A 25 6.26 -18.19 29.73
C LEU A 25 6.41 -18.28 28.20
N ILE A 26 6.05 -19.41 27.60
CA ILE A 26 6.08 -19.58 26.13
C ILE A 26 5.07 -18.64 25.46
N ILE A 27 3.85 -18.55 25.99
CA ILE A 27 2.81 -17.67 25.43
C ILE A 27 3.21 -16.20 25.55
N LEU A 28 3.76 -15.79 26.70
CA LEU A 28 4.23 -14.41 26.91
C LEU A 28 5.37 -14.05 25.95
N THR A 29 6.37 -14.92 25.82
CA THR A 29 7.49 -14.69 24.89
C THR A 29 7.04 -14.65 23.44
N ALA A 30 6.16 -15.56 23.01
CA ALA A 30 5.57 -15.55 21.69
C ALA A 30 4.77 -14.27 21.42
N SER A 31 4.03 -13.76 22.41
CA SER A 31 3.24 -12.53 22.29
C SER A 31 4.13 -11.31 22.08
N ILE A 32 5.20 -11.17 22.87
CA ILE A 32 6.17 -10.07 22.75
C ILE A 32 6.87 -10.12 21.38
N VAL A 33 7.25 -11.32 20.92
CA VAL A 33 7.88 -11.49 19.60
C VAL A 33 6.92 -11.14 18.48
N PHE A 34 5.65 -11.54 18.59
CA PHE A 34 4.62 -11.25 17.59
C PHE A 34 4.33 -9.74 17.48
N GLU A 35 4.19 -9.04 18.60
CA GLU A 35 3.98 -7.58 18.60
C GLU A 35 5.14 -6.86 17.90
N ARG A 36 6.39 -7.23 18.22
CA ARG A 36 7.55 -6.64 17.56
C ARG A 36 7.60 -6.95 16.07
N PHE A 37 7.34 -8.19 15.69
CA PHE A 37 7.33 -8.61 14.29
C PHE A 37 6.26 -7.88 13.47
N SER A 38 5.07 -7.68 14.04
CA SER A 38 3.98 -6.91 13.42
C SER A 38 4.39 -5.46 13.15
N ILE A 39 5.04 -4.79 14.11
CA ILE A 39 5.54 -3.42 13.93
C ILE A 39 6.60 -3.36 12.83
N TYR A 40 7.55 -4.32 12.81
CA TYR A 40 8.56 -4.37 11.75
C TYR A 40 7.96 -4.56 10.37
N ILE A 41 6.95 -5.43 10.23
CA ILE A 41 6.21 -5.61 8.96
C ILE A 41 5.51 -4.30 8.57
N ALA A 42 4.79 -3.66 9.50
CA ALA A 42 4.05 -2.44 9.20
C ALA A 42 4.96 -1.27 8.75
N ILE A 43 6.12 -1.09 9.40
CA ILE A 43 7.10 -0.08 9.00
C ILE A 43 7.75 -0.46 7.67
N GLY A 44 8.15 -1.72 7.50
CA GLY A 44 8.75 -2.21 6.27
C GLY A 44 7.82 -2.08 5.06
N SER A 45 6.55 -2.45 5.22
CA SER A 45 5.54 -2.30 4.16
C SER A 45 5.27 -0.83 3.84
N SER A 46 5.24 0.04 4.84
CA SER A 46 5.05 1.48 4.64
C SER A 46 6.20 2.10 3.84
N LEU A 47 7.46 1.73 4.15
CA LEU A 47 8.64 2.17 3.40
C LEU A 47 8.63 1.60 1.97
N LEU A 48 8.25 0.34 1.80
CA LEU A 48 8.15 -0.29 0.47
C LEU A 48 7.11 0.43 -0.40
N ILE A 49 5.93 0.72 0.17
CA ILE A 49 4.89 1.50 -0.50
C ILE A 49 5.43 2.88 -0.86
N TRP A 50 6.15 3.55 0.05
CA TRP A 50 6.72 4.87 -0.21
C TRP A 50 7.78 4.87 -1.31
N LEU A 51 8.61 3.83 -1.41
CA LEU A 51 9.60 3.69 -2.49
C LEU A 51 8.93 3.44 -3.84
N ILE A 52 7.92 2.58 -3.88
CA ILE A 52 7.18 2.27 -5.11
C ILE A 52 6.36 3.48 -5.57
N PHE A 53 5.57 4.07 -4.67
CA PHE A 53 4.72 5.21 -5.00
C PHE A 53 5.51 6.51 -5.15
N GLY A 54 6.57 6.73 -4.37
CA GLY A 54 7.39 7.95 -4.45
C GLY A 54 8.02 8.13 -5.83
N GLY A 55 8.51 7.05 -6.44
CA GLY A 55 8.98 7.07 -7.83
C GLY A 55 7.86 7.42 -8.81
N PHE A 56 6.69 6.83 -8.64
CA PHE A 56 5.52 7.08 -9.48
C PHE A 56 5.00 8.53 -9.37
N TYR A 57 4.95 9.09 -8.16
CA TYR A 57 4.57 10.48 -7.93
C TYR A 57 5.52 11.47 -8.61
N SER A 58 6.82 11.18 -8.58
CA SER A 58 7.82 12.01 -9.26
C SER A 58 7.59 12.04 -10.78
N GLU A 59 7.31 10.88 -11.39
CA GLU A 59 7.11 10.78 -12.83
C GLU A 59 5.80 11.45 -13.30
N ILE A 60 4.69 11.25 -12.57
CA ILE A 60 3.42 11.93 -12.87
C ILE A 60 3.56 13.45 -12.72
N LYS A 61 4.24 13.91 -11.67
CA LYS A 61 4.42 15.33 -11.42
C LYS A 61 5.20 16.00 -12.56
N GLN A 62 6.24 15.34 -13.10
CA GLN A 62 6.99 15.86 -14.24
C GLN A 62 6.09 15.99 -15.48
N LYS A 63 5.33 14.95 -15.83
CA LYS A 63 4.40 15.00 -16.97
C LYS A 63 3.35 16.10 -16.84
N TRP A 64 2.85 16.34 -15.63
CA TRP A 64 1.89 17.41 -15.36
C TRP A 64 2.53 18.81 -15.46
N ILE A 65 3.73 19.00 -14.92
CA ILE A 65 4.47 20.27 -14.99
C ILE A 65 4.82 20.61 -16.44
N GLU A 66 5.25 19.63 -17.23
CA GLU A 66 5.59 19.82 -18.64
C GLU A 66 4.35 20.21 -19.47
N ARG A 67 3.21 19.55 -19.25
CA ARG A 67 1.94 19.94 -19.90
C ARG A 67 1.50 21.35 -19.49
N GLN A 68 1.63 21.72 -18.22
CA GLN A 68 1.29 23.09 -17.79
C GLN A 68 2.21 24.13 -18.42
N LYS A 69 3.52 23.88 -18.51
CA LYS A 69 4.45 24.81 -19.17
C LYS A 69 4.09 25.04 -20.64
N LEU A 70 3.64 24.01 -21.35
CA LEU A 70 3.17 24.16 -22.74
C LEU A 70 1.91 25.05 -22.82
N VAL A 71 0.99 24.91 -21.87
CA VAL A 71 -0.22 25.76 -21.78
C VAL A 71 0.16 27.21 -21.44
N ASP A 72 1.04 27.44 -20.45
CA ASP A 72 1.47 28.76 -20.02
C ASP A 72 2.30 29.50 -21.08
N GLN A 73 3.09 28.77 -21.88
CA GLN A 73 3.83 29.32 -23.02
C GLN A 73 2.95 29.55 -24.26
N GLY A 74 1.64 29.27 -24.17
CA GLY A 74 0.71 29.45 -25.28
C GLY A 74 0.97 28.48 -26.45
N ILE A 75 1.72 27.41 -26.24
CA ILE A 75 1.96 26.38 -27.26
C ILE A 75 0.67 25.55 -27.38
N PRO A 76 -0.03 25.60 -28.51
CA PRO A 76 -1.29 24.87 -28.66
C PRO A 76 -1.00 23.37 -28.63
N LEU A 77 -1.45 22.70 -27.56
CA LEU A 77 -1.55 21.24 -27.54
C LEU A 77 -2.47 20.83 -28.68
N HIS A 78 -1.95 20.13 -29.69
CA HIS A 78 -2.75 19.74 -30.85
C HIS A 78 -3.52 18.45 -30.56
N GLN A 79 -4.85 18.51 -30.62
CA GLN A 79 -5.73 17.36 -30.66
C GLN A 79 -6.02 16.97 -32.10
N PHE A 80 -6.13 15.67 -32.36
CA PHE A 80 -6.44 15.12 -33.67
C PHE A 80 -7.90 14.68 -33.72
N CYS A 81 -8.66 15.16 -34.70
CA CYS A 81 -10.03 14.67 -34.90
C CYS A 81 -10.03 13.40 -35.75
N SER A 82 -10.46 12.28 -35.18
CA SER A 82 -10.57 11.00 -35.91
C SER A 82 -11.62 11.01 -37.03
N TYR A 83 -12.56 11.96 -37.03
CA TYR A 83 -13.65 12.01 -38.02
C TYR A 83 -13.27 12.79 -39.29
N CYS A 84 -12.47 13.85 -39.16
CA CYS A 84 -12.15 14.74 -40.28
C CYS A 84 -10.64 14.95 -40.48
N SER A 85 -9.82 14.17 -39.74
CA SER A 85 -8.35 14.17 -39.75
C SER A 85 -7.71 15.53 -39.54
N LEU A 86 -8.45 16.47 -38.94
CA LEU A 86 -7.97 17.82 -38.66
C LEU A 86 -7.17 17.83 -37.36
N ARG A 87 -5.99 18.45 -37.37
CA ARG A 87 -5.26 18.84 -36.15
C ARG A 87 -5.72 20.23 -35.72
N PHE A 88 -6.14 20.37 -34.47
CA PHE A 88 -6.62 21.64 -33.91
C PHE A 88 -6.24 21.74 -32.42
N SER A 89 -6.36 22.92 -31.80
CA SER A 89 -5.90 23.13 -30.41
C SER A 89 -6.83 22.47 -29.38
N PHE A 90 -6.25 21.93 -28.31
CA PHE A 90 -6.90 21.28 -27.15
C PHE A 90 -7.80 22.22 -26.35
N THR A 91 -7.79 23.52 -26.66
CA THR A 91 -8.66 24.51 -26.00
C THR A 91 -10.14 24.29 -26.28
N LYS A 92 -10.49 23.40 -27.22
CA LYS A 92 -11.89 23.02 -27.51
C LYS A 92 -12.03 21.51 -27.53
N ASN A 93 -12.97 20.97 -26.74
CA ASN A 93 -13.34 19.54 -26.78
C ASN A 93 -14.14 19.15 -28.04
N GLN A 94 -14.36 20.11 -28.94
CA GLN A 94 -15.20 19.99 -30.12
C GLN A 94 -14.40 20.41 -31.35
N CYS A 95 -14.39 19.57 -32.38
CA CYS A 95 -13.66 19.87 -33.60
C CYS A 95 -14.33 21.03 -34.36
N PRO A 96 -13.61 22.09 -34.75
CA PRO A 96 -14.19 23.26 -35.41
C PRO A 96 -14.71 22.97 -36.83
N ARG A 97 -14.37 21.82 -37.43
CA ARG A 97 -14.79 21.47 -38.80
C ARG A 97 -15.99 20.55 -38.85
N CYS A 98 -16.06 19.58 -37.94
CA CYS A 98 -17.14 18.58 -37.95
C CYS A 98 -18.06 18.68 -36.73
N GLU A 99 -17.78 19.60 -35.79
CA GLU A 99 -18.53 19.84 -34.56
C GLU A 99 -18.74 18.60 -33.68
N LYS A 100 -18.06 17.49 -33.98
CA LYS A 100 -18.08 16.29 -33.18
C LYS A 100 -17.13 16.45 -32.00
N MET A 101 -17.57 15.96 -30.84
CA MET A 101 -16.74 15.87 -29.65
C MET A 101 -15.56 14.94 -29.94
N VAL A 102 -14.36 15.39 -29.63
CA VAL A 102 -13.17 14.53 -29.76
C VAL A 102 -13.08 13.70 -28.50
N LEU A 103 -13.38 12.42 -28.65
CA LEU A 103 -13.21 11.44 -27.57
C LEU A 103 -11.72 11.40 -27.22
N GLU A 104 -11.37 11.86 -26.02
CA GLU A 104 -10.06 11.58 -25.43
C GLU A 104 -9.90 10.06 -25.39
N LYS A 105 -9.03 9.54 -26.26
CA LYS A 105 -8.60 8.17 -26.18
C LYS A 105 -7.64 8.09 -24.98
N LYS A 106 -8.11 7.51 -23.88
CA LYS A 106 -7.24 7.06 -22.78
C LYS A 106 -6.38 5.94 -23.33
N ASP A 107 -5.14 6.26 -23.72
CA ASP A 107 -4.07 5.27 -23.88
C ASP A 107 -3.42 5.01 -22.49
#